data_AF-A0AAU0KK98-F1
#
_entry.id   AF-A0AAU0KK98-F1
#
_cell.length_a   1.000
_cell.length_b   1.000
_cell.length_c   1.000
_cell.angle_alpha   90.00
_cell.angle_beta   90.00
_cell.angle_gamma   90.00
#
_symmetry.space_group_name_H-M   'P 1'
#
loop_
_entity.id
_entity.type
_entity.pdbx_description
1 polymer ?
#
loop_
_entity_poly.entity_id
_entity_poly.type
_entity_poly.pdbx_seq_one_letter_code
_entity_poly.pdbx_strand_id
1 'polypeptide(L)'
;MSSPLRHTSLKHLLSHLPHISIVAFVALTGLSGCASISPAPFTSLSTSVQQLREGADASLSMVQDRTRDRYIIEAASGDLSKSINALLLTQPDNELFGWISSDPPLFLRASRFRDGIYRLNSVLVEYAGLLGQMASPDLIDPKTFEQLARDLNRNVKTAAQAFTFSHPTDKEIAMFSALSTAAFRAYLQNKQRSSLLKALEANQSAIQDTADLGAMAVRMAAQMLRHEYDNTSQKLAKALAVQPPPSKTQMEAVFRELVVLDEKYIKELLIMSALHQSYVALPSAHRDLALGLENPKLTLPMVQEISENGRQLYRLYEELRKNGSK
;
A
#
# COMPACT_ATOMS: atom_id res chain seq x y z
N MET A 1 -48.68 98.29 -1.61
CA MET A 1 -49.74 97.35 -1.21
C MET A 1 -49.10 95.98 -1.00
N SER A 2 -49.41 95.37 0.15
CA SER A 2 -49.11 93.99 0.55
C SER A 2 -47.66 93.64 0.98
N SER A 3 -47.39 93.90 2.27
CA SER A 3 -46.39 93.25 3.12
C SER A 3 -46.77 91.78 3.44
N PRO A 4 -46.13 91.08 4.41
CA PRO A 4 -44.81 90.44 4.42
C PRO A 4 -44.93 88.97 4.92
N LEU A 5 -43.83 88.31 5.31
CA LEU A 5 -43.65 87.46 6.53
C LEU A 5 -42.23 86.83 6.43
N ARG A 6 -41.23 87.28 7.20
CA ARG A 6 -40.88 86.88 8.59
C ARG A 6 -40.50 85.38 8.66
N HIS A 7 -39.44 84.91 9.31
CA HIS A 7 -38.62 85.44 10.39
C HIS A 7 -37.47 84.44 10.68
N THR A 8 -36.27 84.95 11.05
CA THR A 8 -35.34 84.45 12.11
C THR A 8 -34.76 83.03 12.03
N SER A 9 -33.58 82.68 12.56
CA SER A 9 -32.48 83.34 13.27
C SER A 9 -31.50 82.20 13.57
N LEU A 10 -30.24 82.33 13.14
CA LEU A 10 -29.07 82.54 14.00
C LEU A 10 -28.87 81.48 15.10
N LYS A 11 -27.81 80.68 14.98
CA LYS A 11 -26.86 80.38 16.07
C LYS A 11 -25.63 79.62 15.55
N HIS A 12 -24.52 80.34 15.47
CA HIS A 12 -23.17 79.84 15.68
C HIS A 12 -23.06 79.08 17.01
N LEU A 13 -22.25 78.02 17.08
CA LEU A 13 -21.05 77.89 17.93
C LEU A 13 -20.51 76.45 17.94
N LEU A 14 -19.21 76.33 18.23
CA LEU A 14 -18.38 75.11 18.46
C LEU A 14 -17.72 74.56 17.17
N SER A 15 -16.47 74.88 16.79
CA SER A 15 -15.16 75.08 17.46
C SER A 15 -14.45 73.78 17.92
N HIS A 16 -13.37 73.45 17.19
CA HIS A 16 -12.13 72.76 17.56
C HIS A 16 -12.12 71.24 17.87
N LEU A 17 -11.35 70.48 17.07
CA LEU A 17 -10.16 69.69 17.48
C LEU A 17 -9.49 68.98 16.27
N PRO A 18 -8.16 68.70 16.32
CA PRO A 18 -7.31 68.45 15.15
C PRO A 18 -7.24 66.97 14.73
N HIS A 19 -6.96 66.74 13.45
CA HIS A 19 -6.70 65.44 12.85
C HIS A 19 -5.35 64.87 13.33
N ILE A 20 -5.43 63.87 14.21
CA ILE A 20 -4.30 63.02 14.61
C ILE A 20 -4.09 61.95 13.52
N SER A 21 -2.85 61.86 13.05
CA SER A 21 -2.30 60.86 12.15
C SER A 21 -2.62 59.41 12.55
N ILE A 22 -3.10 58.60 11.61
CA ILE A 22 -3.02 57.13 11.68
C ILE A 22 -2.40 56.63 10.37
N VAL A 23 -1.07 56.52 10.37
CA VAL A 23 -0.30 55.67 9.45
C VAL A 23 0.16 54.48 10.30
N ALA A 24 -0.59 53.38 10.25
CA ALA A 24 -0.14 52.06 10.73
C ALA A 24 -1.20 50.99 10.41
N PHE A 25 -1.22 50.47 9.18
CA PHE A 25 -1.95 49.23 8.88
C PHE A 25 -1.31 48.42 7.76
N VAL A 26 -0.01 48.13 7.87
CA VAL A 26 0.67 47.14 7.01
C VAL A 26 1.75 46.41 7.84
N ALA A 27 1.35 45.44 8.66
CA ALA A 27 2.25 44.43 9.24
C ALA A 27 1.48 43.28 9.94
N LEU A 28 0.49 42.67 9.28
CA LEU A 28 -0.29 41.55 9.84
C LEU A 28 -0.47 40.38 8.86
N THR A 29 0.45 40.20 7.92
CA THR A 29 0.48 39.04 6.99
C THR A 29 1.60 38.04 7.29
N GLY A 30 2.25 38.12 8.45
CA GLY A 30 3.37 37.24 8.84
C GLY A 30 2.99 36.01 9.68
N LEU A 31 1.71 35.76 9.96
CA LEU A 31 1.26 34.64 10.81
C LEU A 31 0.54 33.54 10.03
N SER A 32 1.05 33.16 8.86
CA SER A 32 0.70 31.88 8.23
C SER A 32 1.41 30.72 8.95
N GLY A 33 0.96 30.47 10.17
CA GLY A 33 0.75 29.15 10.73
C GLY A 33 1.91 28.14 10.69
N CYS A 34 2.84 28.26 11.64
CA CYS A 34 3.44 27.08 12.28
C CYS A 34 2.37 26.36 13.12
N ALA A 35 1.29 25.87 12.51
CA ALA A 35 0.37 24.97 13.20
C ALA A 35 1.05 23.61 13.30
N SER A 36 1.36 23.14 14.51
CA SER A 36 2.03 21.85 14.70
C SER A 36 1.19 20.74 14.06
N ILE A 37 1.79 20.00 13.13
CA ILE A 37 1.16 18.84 12.51
C ILE A 37 1.09 17.73 13.58
N SER A 38 -0.07 17.09 13.72
CA SER A 38 -0.19 15.93 14.61
C SER A 38 0.48 14.72 13.95
N PRO A 39 1.46 14.07 14.60
CA PRO A 39 2.14 12.91 14.01
C PRO A 39 1.30 11.64 14.03
N ALA A 40 0.28 11.57 14.90
CA ALA A 40 -0.45 10.33 15.18
C ALA A 40 -1.10 9.67 13.94
N PRO A 41 -1.78 10.40 13.03
CA PRO A 41 -2.29 9.81 11.78
C PRO A 41 -1.23 9.17 10.88
N PHE A 42 -0.07 9.82 10.77
CA PHE A 42 1.04 9.36 9.95
C PHE A 42 1.68 8.11 10.55
N THR A 43 1.87 8.09 11.88
CA THR A 43 2.32 6.90 12.60
C THR A 43 1.34 5.74 12.44
N SER A 44 0.02 6.02 12.52
CA SER A 44 -1.01 4.99 12.30
C SER A 44 -0.93 4.41 10.89
N LEU A 45 -0.78 5.26 9.86
CA LEU A 45 -0.59 4.77 8.49
C LEU A 45 0.68 3.92 8.38
N SER A 46 1.81 4.40 8.91
CA SER A 46 3.10 3.68 8.88
C SER A 46 3.00 2.28 9.48
N THR A 47 2.38 2.15 10.66
CA THR A 47 2.13 0.84 11.29
C THR A 47 1.24 -0.03 10.43
N SER A 48 0.19 0.55 9.83
CA SER A 48 -0.78 -0.20 9.02
C SER A 48 -0.16 -0.74 7.73
N VAL A 49 0.68 0.04 7.04
CA VAL A 49 1.39 -0.43 5.83
C VAL A 49 2.47 -1.45 6.17
N GLN A 50 3.04 -1.40 7.38
CA GLN A 50 3.97 -2.43 7.84
C GLN A 50 3.24 -3.76 8.06
N GLN A 51 2.09 -3.73 8.72
CA GLN A 51 1.24 -4.92 8.88
C GLN A 51 0.76 -5.46 7.53
N LEU A 52 0.44 -4.57 6.57
CA LEU A 52 0.14 -4.94 5.20
C LEU A 52 1.31 -5.70 4.55
N ARG A 53 2.54 -5.20 4.67
CA ARG A 53 3.74 -5.87 4.13
C ARG A 53 3.91 -7.27 4.71
N GLU A 54 3.88 -7.37 6.03
CA GLU A 54 4.07 -8.63 6.76
C GLU A 54 2.96 -9.62 6.42
N GLY A 55 1.70 -9.16 6.42
CA GLY A 55 0.54 -9.95 6.01
C GLY A 55 0.66 -10.43 4.57
N ALA A 56 1.05 -9.57 3.63
CA ALA A 56 1.24 -9.93 2.23
C ALA A 56 2.31 -11.01 2.05
N ASP A 57 3.48 -10.83 2.66
CA ASP A 57 4.59 -11.78 2.57
C ASP A 57 4.20 -13.16 3.10
N ALA A 58 3.60 -13.15 4.29
CA ALA A 58 3.06 -14.33 4.94
C ALA A 58 2.03 -15.07 4.07
N SER A 59 1.09 -14.33 3.48
CA SER A 59 0.04 -14.91 2.65
C SER A 59 0.56 -15.49 1.34
N LEU A 60 1.50 -14.80 0.70
CA LEU A 60 2.09 -15.24 -0.57
C LEU A 60 3.07 -16.40 -0.38
N SER A 61 3.69 -16.55 0.80
CA SER A 61 4.49 -17.72 1.13
C SER A 61 3.70 -19.03 0.97
N MET A 62 2.40 -18.99 1.22
CA MET A 62 1.54 -20.16 1.11
C MET A 62 1.28 -20.59 -0.34
N VAL A 63 1.18 -19.62 -1.25
CA VAL A 63 1.10 -19.88 -2.70
C VAL A 63 2.39 -20.56 -3.16
N GLN A 64 3.53 -20.03 -2.71
CA GLN A 64 4.84 -20.60 -2.99
C GLN A 64 4.95 -22.03 -2.45
N ASP A 65 4.52 -22.29 -1.21
CA ASP A 65 4.58 -23.62 -0.60
C ASP A 65 3.70 -24.63 -1.36
N ARG A 66 2.44 -24.29 -1.67
CA ARG A 66 1.56 -25.20 -2.43
C ARG A 66 2.12 -25.56 -3.80
N THR A 67 2.62 -24.55 -4.52
CA THR A 67 3.18 -24.76 -5.85
C THR A 67 4.50 -25.53 -5.80
N ARG A 68 5.27 -25.41 -4.72
CA ARG A 68 6.48 -26.22 -4.46
C ARG A 68 6.11 -27.66 -4.19
N ASP A 69 5.18 -27.91 -3.28
CA ASP A 69 4.79 -29.26 -2.88
C ASP A 69 4.18 -30.02 -4.06
N ARG A 70 3.35 -29.36 -4.88
CA ARG A 70 2.87 -29.92 -6.15
C ARG A 70 4.02 -30.28 -7.07
N TYR A 71 4.98 -29.37 -7.25
CA TYR A 71 6.12 -29.61 -8.11
C TYR A 71 6.94 -30.83 -7.65
N ILE A 72 7.16 -31.01 -6.35
CA ILE A 72 7.86 -32.18 -5.80
C ILE A 72 7.12 -33.48 -6.17
N ILE A 73 5.79 -33.51 -5.99
CA ILE A 73 4.96 -34.69 -6.30
C ILE A 73 4.99 -35.00 -7.81
N GLU A 74 4.86 -33.97 -8.65
CA GLU A 74 4.86 -34.11 -10.11
C GLU A 74 6.24 -34.50 -10.65
N ALA A 75 7.32 -33.95 -10.10
CA ALA A 75 8.68 -34.32 -10.45
C ALA A 75 9.00 -35.78 -10.08
N ALA A 76 8.51 -36.25 -8.94
CA ALA A 76 8.72 -37.63 -8.48
C ALA A 76 7.97 -38.68 -9.32
N SER A 77 6.90 -38.28 -10.02
CA SER A 77 6.06 -39.17 -10.82
C SER A 77 6.21 -38.98 -12.34
N GLY A 78 6.97 -37.97 -12.77
CA GLY A 78 7.16 -37.59 -14.17
C GLY A 78 8.58 -37.80 -14.69
N ASP A 79 8.96 -37.00 -15.68
CA ASP A 79 10.32 -36.97 -16.21
C ASP A 79 11.25 -36.25 -15.21
N LEU A 80 12.00 -37.06 -14.47
CA LEU A 80 12.92 -36.59 -13.44
C LEU A 80 14.05 -35.75 -14.04
N SER A 81 14.54 -36.07 -15.24
CA SER A 81 15.65 -35.33 -15.86
C SER A 81 15.20 -33.93 -16.27
N LYS A 82 14.02 -33.82 -16.91
CA LYS A 82 13.40 -32.53 -17.21
C LYS A 82 13.15 -31.70 -15.95
N SER A 83 12.66 -32.35 -14.89
CA SER A 83 12.37 -31.68 -13.62
C SER A 83 13.66 -31.14 -12.98
N ILE A 84 14.70 -31.97 -12.84
CA ILE A 84 15.99 -31.53 -12.30
C ILE A 84 16.58 -30.36 -13.09
N ASN A 85 16.55 -30.41 -14.43
CA ASN A 85 17.08 -29.32 -15.25
C ASN A 85 16.36 -27.99 -14.99
N ALA A 86 15.04 -28.01 -14.73
CA ALA A 86 14.27 -26.81 -14.41
C ALA A 86 14.63 -26.20 -13.04
N LEU A 87 15.24 -26.98 -12.14
CA LEU A 87 15.73 -26.55 -10.82
C LEU A 87 17.15 -25.98 -10.85
N LEU A 88 17.90 -26.18 -11.94
CA LEU A 88 19.27 -25.67 -12.04
C LEU A 88 19.24 -24.14 -12.21
N LEU A 89 19.62 -23.46 -11.13
CA LEU A 89 19.74 -22.01 -11.12
C LEU A 89 21.13 -21.59 -11.63
N THR A 90 21.15 -20.54 -12.44
CA THR A 90 22.38 -19.86 -12.85
C THR A 90 22.36 -18.42 -12.36
N GLN A 91 23.53 -17.82 -12.22
CA GLN A 91 23.67 -16.43 -11.81
C GLN A 91 23.75 -15.54 -13.06
N PRO A 92 22.97 -14.45 -13.13
CA PRO A 92 23.13 -13.46 -14.19
C PRO A 92 24.40 -12.62 -13.97
N ASP A 93 25.07 -12.24 -15.07
CA ASP A 93 26.40 -11.58 -15.06
C ASP A 93 26.44 -10.23 -14.32
N ASN A 94 25.28 -9.60 -14.10
CA ASN A 94 25.14 -8.26 -13.53
C ASN A 94 24.48 -8.24 -12.13
N GLU A 95 24.15 -9.38 -11.52
CA GLU A 95 23.56 -9.43 -10.17
C GLU A 95 24.21 -10.48 -9.27
N LEU A 96 24.94 -10.01 -8.24
CA LEU A 96 25.65 -10.87 -7.29
C LEU A 96 24.76 -11.82 -6.47
N PHE A 97 23.49 -11.46 -6.30
CA PHE A 97 22.49 -12.26 -5.58
C PHE A 97 21.28 -12.63 -6.44
N GLY A 98 21.40 -12.40 -7.75
CA GLY A 98 20.37 -12.76 -8.72
C GLY A 98 20.44 -14.24 -9.07
N TRP A 99 19.32 -14.79 -9.53
CA TRP A 99 19.25 -16.14 -10.05
C TRP A 99 18.30 -16.20 -11.24
N ILE A 100 18.66 -17.00 -12.25
CA ILE A 100 17.86 -17.28 -13.43
C ILE A 100 17.70 -18.79 -13.64
N SER A 101 16.54 -19.17 -14.17
CA SER A 101 16.26 -20.49 -14.72
C SER A 101 15.61 -20.24 -16.08
N SER A 102 15.99 -21.04 -17.08
CA SER A 102 15.51 -20.91 -18.46
C SER A 102 14.02 -21.26 -18.59
N ASP A 103 13.54 -22.21 -17.78
CA ASP A 103 12.13 -22.56 -17.64
C ASP A 103 11.79 -22.78 -16.15
N PRO A 104 11.59 -21.70 -15.38
CA PRO A 104 11.39 -21.81 -13.95
C PRO A 104 10.05 -22.49 -13.64
N PRO A 105 10.01 -23.54 -12.80
CA PRO A 105 8.76 -24.10 -12.31
C PRO A 105 7.95 -23.06 -11.54
N LEU A 106 6.64 -23.33 -11.41
CA LEU A 106 5.68 -22.34 -10.88
C LEU A 106 6.08 -21.83 -9.49
N PHE A 107 6.65 -22.66 -8.62
CA PHE A 107 7.06 -22.23 -7.28
C PHE A 107 8.22 -21.22 -7.28
N LEU A 108 9.14 -21.31 -8.24
CA LEU A 108 10.19 -20.30 -8.43
C LEU A 108 9.59 -19.00 -8.96
N ARG A 109 8.61 -19.09 -9.89
CA ARG A 109 7.87 -17.91 -10.35
C ARG A 109 7.10 -17.25 -9.20
N ALA A 110 6.44 -18.04 -8.36
CA ALA A 110 5.74 -17.59 -7.16
C ALA A 110 6.71 -16.94 -6.15
N SER A 111 7.93 -17.48 -5.99
CA SER A 111 8.97 -16.88 -5.15
C SER A 111 9.40 -15.49 -5.65
N ARG A 112 9.61 -15.32 -6.95
CA ARG A 112 9.94 -13.99 -7.53
C ARG A 112 8.79 -13.02 -7.39
N PHE A 113 7.57 -13.47 -7.64
CA PHE A 113 6.37 -12.68 -7.48
C PHE A 113 6.20 -12.20 -6.02
N ARG A 114 6.43 -13.09 -5.04
CA ARG A 114 6.43 -12.75 -3.61
C ARG A 114 7.50 -11.70 -3.28
N ASP A 115 8.74 -11.87 -3.76
CA ASP A 115 9.81 -10.88 -3.56
C ASP A 115 9.43 -9.51 -4.17
N GLY A 116 8.82 -9.51 -5.37
CA GLY A 116 8.27 -8.31 -6.00
C GLY A 116 7.25 -7.58 -5.13
N ILE A 117 6.29 -8.30 -4.55
CA ILE A 117 5.31 -7.74 -3.60
C ILE A 117 5.96 -7.25 -2.32
N TYR A 118 6.92 -8.00 -1.78
CA TYR A 118 7.64 -7.59 -0.58
C TYR A 118 8.38 -6.26 -0.81
N ARG A 119 9.03 -6.10 -1.96
CA ARG A 119 9.69 -4.85 -2.36
C ARG A 119 8.69 -3.73 -2.54
N LEU A 120 7.58 -3.97 -3.25
CA LEU A 120 6.50 -2.99 -3.42
C LEU A 120 5.99 -2.47 -2.07
N ASN A 121 5.70 -3.39 -1.14
CA ASN A 121 5.23 -3.03 0.18
C ASN A 121 6.29 -2.37 1.05
N SER A 122 7.57 -2.72 0.85
CA SER A 122 8.67 -2.02 1.53
C SER A 122 8.76 -0.56 1.09
N VAL A 123 8.50 -0.26 -0.19
CA VAL A 123 8.36 1.13 -0.67
C VAL A 123 7.21 1.84 0.05
N LEU A 124 6.04 1.20 0.17
CA LEU A 124 4.91 1.80 0.89
C LEU A 124 5.23 2.07 2.36
N VAL A 125 5.95 1.15 3.02
CA VAL A 125 6.43 1.31 4.40
C VAL A 125 7.40 2.47 4.53
N GLU A 126 8.41 2.54 3.67
CA GLU A 126 9.39 3.61 3.66
C GLU A 126 8.74 4.97 3.36
N TYR A 127 7.78 5.02 2.43
CA TYR A 127 6.98 6.21 2.14
C TYR A 127 6.18 6.68 3.36
N ALA A 128 5.42 5.79 4.00
CA ALA A 128 4.61 6.15 5.16
C ALA A 128 5.50 6.56 6.35
N GLY A 129 6.65 5.90 6.52
CA GLY A 129 7.66 6.27 7.50
C GLY A 129 8.23 7.66 7.24
N LEU A 130 8.51 8.00 5.97
CA LEU A 130 8.92 9.33 5.56
C LEU A 130 7.84 10.38 5.88
N LEU A 131 6.57 10.11 5.56
CA LEU A 131 5.48 11.01 5.94
C LEU A 131 5.40 11.22 7.46
N GLY A 132 5.64 10.16 8.25
CA GLY A 132 5.75 10.24 9.71
C GLY A 132 6.90 11.15 10.18
N GLN A 133 8.09 11.03 9.57
CA GLN A 133 9.22 11.91 9.84
C GLN A 133 8.94 13.35 9.43
N MET A 134 8.25 13.57 8.31
CA MET A 134 7.88 14.91 7.86
C MET A 134 6.82 15.56 8.76
N ALA A 135 5.99 14.77 9.44
CA ALA A 135 5.07 15.23 10.46
C ALA A 135 5.73 15.44 11.84
N SER A 136 6.99 15.03 12.01
CA SER A 136 7.77 15.18 13.25
C SER A 136 8.41 16.57 13.37
N PRO A 137 8.67 17.08 14.59
CA PRO A 137 9.48 18.29 14.80
C PRO A 137 10.89 18.18 14.19
N ASP A 138 11.44 16.96 14.20
CA ASP A 138 12.78 16.63 13.67
C ASP A 138 12.67 16.24 12.20
N LEU A 139 12.65 17.25 11.33
CA LEU A 139 12.57 17.04 9.90
C LEU A 139 13.84 16.40 9.33
N ILE A 140 13.62 15.49 8.38
CA ILE A 140 14.66 14.88 7.56
C ILE A 140 15.42 15.93 6.72
N ASP A 141 16.72 15.73 6.56
CA ASP A 141 17.54 16.54 5.66
C ASP A 141 17.09 16.42 4.19
N PRO A 142 17.01 17.52 3.41
CA PRO A 142 16.58 17.49 2.02
C PRO A 142 17.36 16.53 1.10
N LYS A 143 18.67 16.30 1.32
CA LYS A 143 19.44 15.35 0.51
C LYS A 143 19.04 13.92 0.81
N THR A 144 18.80 13.61 2.08
CA THR A 144 18.29 12.30 2.51
C THR A 144 16.91 12.05 1.90
N PHE A 145 16.03 13.05 1.88
CA PHE A 145 14.73 12.97 1.19
C PHE A 145 14.88 12.64 -0.30
N GLU A 146 15.76 13.34 -1.02
CA GLU A 146 15.97 13.09 -2.46
C GLU A 146 16.51 11.70 -2.76
N GLN A 147 17.40 11.20 -1.90
CA GLN A 147 17.91 9.84 -2.04
C GLN A 147 16.81 8.82 -1.84
N LEU A 148 15.99 8.98 -0.77
CA LEU A 148 14.84 8.12 -0.54
C LEU A 148 13.84 8.16 -1.69
N ALA A 149 13.50 9.34 -2.22
CA ALA A 149 12.57 9.45 -3.35
C ALA A 149 13.09 8.72 -4.60
N ARG A 150 14.41 8.81 -4.89
CA ARG A 150 15.04 8.07 -6.00
C ARG A 150 15.02 6.56 -5.76
N ASP A 151 15.35 6.12 -4.55
CA ASP A 151 15.40 4.71 -4.20
C ASP A 151 13.99 4.10 -4.22
N LEU A 152 12.98 4.81 -3.74
CA LEU A 152 11.57 4.41 -3.77
C LEU A 152 11.07 4.26 -5.22
N ASN A 153 11.34 5.23 -6.08
CA ASN A 153 10.97 5.14 -7.50
C ASN A 153 11.66 3.97 -8.21
N ARG A 154 12.94 3.72 -7.91
CA ARG A 154 13.67 2.55 -8.43
C ARG A 154 13.03 1.25 -7.95
N ASN A 155 12.73 1.14 -6.66
CA ASN A 155 12.20 -0.07 -6.05
C ASN A 155 10.79 -0.40 -6.56
N VAL A 156 9.93 0.60 -6.79
CA VAL A 156 8.62 0.38 -7.45
C VAL A 156 8.78 -0.14 -8.87
N LYS A 157 9.73 0.38 -9.63
CA LYS A 157 10.02 -0.12 -10.98
C LYS A 157 10.51 -1.57 -10.95
N THR A 158 11.41 -1.92 -10.04
CA THR A 158 11.87 -3.30 -9.83
C THR A 158 10.71 -4.22 -9.46
N ALA A 159 9.82 -3.78 -8.56
CA ALA A 159 8.63 -4.54 -8.21
C ALA A 159 7.69 -4.72 -9.42
N ALA A 160 7.44 -3.67 -10.20
CA ALA A 160 6.63 -3.70 -11.42
C ALA A 160 7.13 -4.74 -12.44
N GLN A 161 8.45 -4.87 -12.59
CA GLN A 161 9.09 -5.87 -13.44
C GLN A 161 8.87 -7.30 -12.95
N ALA A 162 8.75 -7.52 -11.64
CA ALA A 162 8.43 -8.84 -11.10
C ALA A 162 7.01 -9.32 -11.43
N PHE A 163 6.08 -8.40 -11.74
CA PHE A 163 4.69 -8.71 -12.09
C PHE A 163 4.48 -9.00 -13.57
N THR A 164 5.36 -8.51 -14.43
CA THR A 164 5.19 -8.56 -15.87
C THR A 164 6.19 -9.55 -16.47
N PHE A 165 5.69 -10.66 -17.03
CA PHE A 165 6.49 -11.60 -17.84
C PHE A 165 6.92 -11.01 -19.20
N SER A 166 6.70 -9.70 -19.40
CA SER A 166 6.93 -8.93 -20.61
C SER A 166 7.23 -7.48 -20.16
N HIS A 167 7.95 -6.71 -20.97
CA HIS A 167 8.40 -5.36 -20.59
C HIS A 167 7.25 -4.50 -20.01
N PRO A 168 7.52 -3.68 -18.97
CA PRO A 168 6.49 -2.86 -18.34
C PRO A 168 5.80 -1.99 -19.40
N THR A 169 4.47 -1.89 -19.34
CA THR A 169 3.68 -0.93 -20.11
C THR A 169 4.29 0.46 -19.99
N ASP A 170 4.28 1.27 -21.06
CA ASP A 170 4.89 2.62 -21.16
C ASP A 170 4.45 3.64 -20.06
N LYS A 171 3.54 3.25 -19.17
CA LYS A 171 3.19 4.02 -17.97
C LYS A 171 4.31 3.88 -16.94
N GLU A 172 5.13 4.92 -16.79
CA GLU A 172 6.12 5.01 -15.70
C GLU A 172 5.41 4.93 -14.34
N ILE A 173 5.55 3.79 -13.65
CA ILE A 173 5.09 3.67 -12.25
C ILE A 173 6.18 4.25 -11.36
N ALA A 174 5.84 5.33 -10.65
CA ALA A 174 6.72 6.01 -9.70
C ALA A 174 5.99 6.24 -8.38
N MET A 175 6.67 6.09 -7.25
CA MET A 175 6.13 6.37 -5.92
C MET A 175 6.06 7.87 -5.63
N PHE A 176 7.01 8.63 -6.18
CA PHE A 176 7.07 10.09 -6.16
C PHE A 176 7.03 10.63 -7.58
N SER A 177 6.04 11.47 -7.85
CA SER A 177 6.05 12.31 -9.05
C SER A 177 7.10 13.43 -8.91
N ALA A 178 7.53 13.99 -10.04
CA ALA A 178 8.41 15.17 -10.03
C ALA A 178 7.76 16.35 -9.28
N LEU A 179 6.44 16.50 -9.44
CA LEU A 179 5.63 17.52 -8.78
C LEU A 179 5.58 17.30 -7.26
N SER A 180 5.35 16.06 -6.79
CA SER A 180 5.32 15.78 -5.36
C SER A 180 6.71 15.96 -4.73
N THR A 181 7.77 15.54 -5.41
CA THR A 181 9.16 15.76 -4.97
C THR A 181 9.47 17.24 -4.76
N ALA A 182 9.04 18.10 -5.68
CA ALA A 182 9.22 19.55 -5.56
C ALA A 182 8.43 20.14 -4.38
N ALA A 183 7.18 19.70 -4.19
CA ALA A 183 6.33 20.15 -3.08
C ALA A 183 6.87 19.71 -1.71
N PHE A 184 7.37 18.47 -1.60
CA PHE A 184 8.03 17.98 -0.39
C PHE A 184 9.33 18.74 -0.09
N ARG A 185 10.14 19.07 -1.10
CA ARG A 185 11.32 19.94 -0.92
C ARG A 185 10.92 21.31 -0.37
N ALA A 186 9.87 21.92 -0.92
CA ALA A 186 9.35 23.20 -0.44
C ALA A 186 8.85 23.12 1.00
N TYR A 187 8.26 21.98 1.41
CA TYR A 187 7.90 21.74 2.81
C TYR A 187 9.12 21.65 3.72
N LEU A 188 10.14 20.85 3.36
CA LEU A 188 11.34 20.70 4.19
C LEU A 188 12.07 22.04 4.40
N GLN A 189 12.04 22.92 3.40
CA GLN A 189 12.66 24.24 3.49
C GLN A 189 11.86 25.24 4.33
N ASN A 190 10.53 25.25 4.19
CA ASN A 190 9.68 26.32 4.73
C ASN A 190 8.82 25.89 5.92
N LYS A 191 8.73 24.59 6.21
CA LYS A 191 7.88 23.94 7.23
C LYS A 191 6.40 24.35 7.16
N GLN A 192 5.93 24.75 5.97
CA GLN A 192 4.56 25.23 5.78
C GLN A 192 3.62 24.06 5.56
N ARG A 193 2.61 23.91 6.43
CA ARG A 193 1.54 22.91 6.33
C ARG A 193 0.90 22.83 4.93
N SER A 194 0.74 23.97 4.26
CA SER A 194 0.23 24.07 2.88
C SER A 194 1.12 23.39 1.84
N SER A 195 2.45 23.36 2.03
CA SER A 195 3.37 22.65 1.15
C SER A 195 3.29 21.14 1.32
N LEU A 196 3.10 20.65 2.55
CA LEU A 196 2.89 19.21 2.80
C LEU A 196 1.55 18.75 2.22
N LEU A 197 0.49 19.54 2.39
CA LEU A 197 -0.80 19.28 1.76
C LEU A 197 -0.67 19.14 0.24
N LYS A 198 -0.06 20.14 -0.43
CA LYS A 198 0.19 20.08 -1.87
C LYS A 198 1.02 18.87 -2.28
N ALA A 199 1.98 18.45 -1.46
CA ALA A 199 2.81 17.29 -1.73
C ALA A 199 2.00 15.99 -1.69
N LEU A 200 1.12 15.83 -0.70
CA LEU A 200 0.19 14.70 -0.63
C LEU A 200 -0.77 14.73 -1.83
N GLU A 201 -1.40 15.86 -2.13
CA GLU A 201 -2.31 15.98 -3.28
C GLU A 201 -1.62 15.63 -4.61
N ALA A 202 -0.41 16.16 -4.83
CA ALA A 202 0.39 15.89 -6.03
C ALA A 202 0.91 14.45 -6.12
N ASN A 203 0.94 13.71 -5.01
CA ASN A 203 1.35 12.31 -4.98
C ASN A 203 0.17 11.32 -5.07
N GLN A 204 -1.07 11.81 -5.07
CA GLN A 204 -2.25 10.95 -4.97
C GLN A 204 -2.37 9.93 -6.11
N SER A 205 -2.01 10.31 -7.35
CA SER A 205 -2.06 9.41 -8.50
C SER A 205 -1.01 8.29 -8.41
N ALA A 206 0.19 8.61 -7.92
CA ALA A 206 1.25 7.62 -7.68
C ALA A 206 0.82 6.56 -6.64
N ILE A 207 0.17 7.01 -5.56
CA ILE A 207 -0.41 6.10 -4.55
C ILE A 207 -1.51 5.23 -5.17
N GLN A 208 -2.38 5.80 -6.01
CA GLN A 208 -3.42 5.05 -6.70
C GLN A 208 -2.82 3.97 -7.63
N ASP A 209 -1.86 4.33 -8.47
CA ASP A 209 -1.21 3.39 -9.39
C ASP A 209 -0.50 2.25 -8.65
N THR A 210 0.17 2.57 -7.54
CA THR A 210 0.85 1.58 -6.68
C THR A 210 -0.15 0.65 -5.99
N ALA A 211 -1.26 1.19 -5.49
CA ALA A 211 -2.34 0.43 -4.87
C ALA A 211 -3.03 -0.50 -5.88
N ASP A 212 -3.29 -0.02 -7.10
CA ASP A 212 -3.91 -0.81 -8.17
C ASP A 212 -3.01 -1.98 -8.59
N LEU A 213 -1.68 -1.75 -8.65
CA LEU A 213 -0.70 -2.80 -8.90
C LEU A 213 -0.73 -3.88 -7.81
N GLY A 214 -0.73 -3.46 -6.54
CA GLY A 214 -0.85 -4.38 -5.40
C GLY A 214 -2.15 -5.18 -5.44
N ALA A 215 -3.29 -4.53 -5.66
CA ALA A 215 -4.60 -5.18 -5.77
C ALA A 215 -4.68 -6.16 -6.96
N MET A 216 -4.08 -5.81 -8.10
CA MET A 216 -3.96 -6.72 -9.25
C MET A 216 -3.16 -7.97 -8.90
N ALA A 217 -2.02 -7.81 -8.24
CA ALA A 217 -1.18 -8.91 -7.83
C ALA A 217 -1.92 -9.86 -6.86
N VAL A 218 -2.66 -9.34 -5.89
CA VAL A 218 -3.46 -10.17 -4.98
C VAL A 218 -4.51 -10.99 -5.74
N ARG A 219 -5.16 -10.41 -6.75
CA ARG A 219 -6.10 -11.16 -7.61
C ARG A 219 -5.41 -12.29 -8.37
N MET A 220 -4.19 -12.06 -8.89
CA MET A 220 -3.40 -13.11 -9.54
C MET A 220 -3.05 -14.24 -8.55
N ALA A 221 -2.63 -13.90 -7.33
CA ALA A 221 -2.34 -14.88 -6.28
C ALA A 221 -3.58 -15.70 -5.91
N ALA A 222 -4.74 -15.06 -5.77
CA ALA A 222 -6.01 -15.74 -5.52
C ALA A 222 -6.40 -16.70 -6.66
N GLN A 223 -6.18 -16.32 -7.92
CA GLN A 223 -6.39 -17.20 -9.08
C GLN A 223 -5.43 -18.39 -9.08
N MET A 224 -4.16 -18.20 -8.71
CA MET A 224 -3.22 -19.30 -8.55
C MET A 224 -3.68 -20.27 -7.46
N LEU A 225 -4.10 -19.76 -6.30
CA LEU A 225 -4.65 -20.60 -5.22
C LEU A 225 -5.88 -21.39 -5.66
N ARG A 226 -6.79 -20.74 -6.41
CA ARG A 226 -7.96 -21.40 -7.00
C ARG A 226 -7.55 -22.56 -7.91
N HIS A 227 -6.58 -22.34 -8.79
CA HIS A 227 -6.07 -23.37 -9.68
C HIS A 227 -5.43 -24.52 -8.91
N GLU A 228 -4.65 -24.26 -7.85
CA GLU A 228 -4.10 -25.32 -6.99
C GLU A 228 -5.19 -26.12 -6.29
N TYR A 229 -6.22 -25.44 -5.79
CA TYR A 229 -7.37 -26.06 -5.15
C TYR A 229 -8.14 -26.96 -6.12
N ASP A 230 -8.50 -26.44 -7.30
CA ASP A 230 -9.25 -27.18 -8.31
C ASP A 230 -8.46 -28.42 -8.76
N ASN A 231 -7.14 -28.31 -8.94
CA ASN A 231 -6.30 -29.46 -9.30
C ASN A 231 -6.25 -30.52 -8.20
N THR A 232 -6.05 -30.11 -6.95
CA THR A 232 -5.91 -31.04 -5.81
C THR A 232 -7.25 -31.72 -5.51
N SER A 233 -8.33 -30.96 -5.46
CA SER A 233 -9.68 -31.49 -5.25
C SER A 233 -10.10 -32.46 -6.36
N GLN A 234 -9.78 -32.18 -7.63
CA GLN A 234 -10.02 -33.12 -8.73
C GLN A 234 -9.22 -34.42 -8.60
N LYS A 235 -7.95 -34.36 -8.15
CA LYS A 235 -7.14 -35.56 -7.90
C LYS A 235 -7.77 -36.43 -6.80
N LEU A 236 -8.19 -35.82 -5.70
CA LEU A 236 -8.88 -36.51 -4.60
C LEU A 236 -10.24 -37.09 -5.04
N ALA A 237 -11.04 -36.33 -5.78
CA ALA A 237 -12.32 -36.81 -6.32
C ALA A 237 -12.13 -38.01 -7.28
N LYS A 238 -11.10 -37.97 -8.13
CA LYS A 238 -10.75 -39.10 -9.01
C LYS A 238 -10.33 -40.33 -8.22
N ALA A 239 -9.60 -40.17 -7.11
CA ALA A 239 -9.21 -41.29 -6.24
C ALA A 239 -10.41 -42.02 -5.63
N LEU A 240 -11.54 -41.33 -5.40
CA LEU A 240 -12.79 -41.92 -4.94
C LEU A 240 -13.57 -42.66 -6.06
N ALA A 241 -13.33 -42.29 -7.31
CA ALA A 241 -14.04 -42.83 -8.48
C ALA A 241 -13.31 -44.00 -9.18
N VAL A 242 -12.20 -44.49 -8.62
CA VAL A 242 -11.42 -45.60 -9.19
C VAL A 242 -12.21 -46.91 -9.18
N GLN A 243 -11.94 -47.77 -10.17
CA GLN A 243 -12.50 -49.13 -10.26
C GLN A 243 -11.38 -50.18 -10.12
N PRO A 244 -11.51 -51.17 -9.21
CA PRO A 244 -12.60 -51.34 -8.24
C PRO A 244 -12.63 -50.21 -7.20
N PRO A 245 -13.78 -49.97 -6.53
CA PRO A 245 -13.90 -48.90 -5.56
C PRO A 245 -12.87 -49.03 -4.42
N PRO A 246 -12.34 -47.91 -3.91
CA PRO A 246 -11.46 -47.94 -2.75
C PRO A 246 -12.17 -48.54 -1.52
N SER A 247 -11.39 -49.11 -0.61
CA SER A 247 -11.92 -49.61 0.66
C SER A 247 -12.53 -48.48 1.50
N LYS A 248 -13.39 -48.81 2.47
CA LYS A 248 -14.00 -47.80 3.37
C LYS A 248 -12.96 -46.93 4.06
N THR A 249 -11.87 -47.51 4.54
CA THR A 249 -10.78 -46.79 5.19
C THR A 249 -10.08 -45.81 4.24
N GLN A 250 -9.87 -46.21 2.98
CA GLN A 250 -9.29 -45.33 1.95
C GLN A 250 -10.25 -44.19 1.59
N MET A 251 -11.54 -44.47 1.45
CA MET A 251 -12.55 -43.43 1.22
C MET A 251 -12.58 -42.42 2.37
N GLU A 252 -12.59 -42.88 3.62
CA GLU A 252 -12.57 -42.00 4.80
C GLU A 252 -11.30 -41.13 4.84
N ALA A 253 -10.14 -41.67 4.46
CA ALA A 253 -8.90 -40.89 4.39
C ALA A 253 -8.99 -39.78 3.33
N VAL A 254 -9.42 -40.11 2.12
CA VAL A 254 -9.56 -39.13 1.02
C VAL A 254 -10.62 -38.06 1.35
N PHE A 255 -11.72 -38.44 1.99
CA PHE A 255 -12.72 -37.45 2.47
C PHE A 255 -12.14 -36.50 3.51
N ARG A 256 -11.35 -37.00 4.46
CA ARG A 256 -10.67 -36.12 5.44
C ARG A 256 -9.72 -35.15 4.73
N GLU A 257 -8.94 -35.63 3.77
CA GLU A 257 -8.04 -34.78 2.98
C GLU A 257 -8.80 -33.69 2.21
N LEU A 258 -9.96 -34.03 1.61
CA LEU A 258 -10.80 -33.05 0.91
C LEU A 258 -11.34 -31.98 1.86
N VAL A 259 -11.85 -32.37 3.04
CA VAL A 259 -12.34 -31.42 4.06
C VAL A 259 -11.21 -30.49 4.52
N VAL A 260 -10.02 -31.04 4.79
CA VAL A 260 -8.85 -30.23 5.18
C VAL A 260 -8.44 -29.27 4.06
N LEU A 261 -8.47 -29.72 2.81
CA LEU A 261 -8.18 -28.88 1.64
C LEU A 261 -9.17 -27.72 1.53
N ASP A 262 -10.47 -27.98 1.66
CA ASP A 262 -11.55 -26.98 1.60
C ASP A 262 -11.38 -25.92 2.70
N GLU A 263 -11.21 -26.35 3.95
CA GLU A 263 -11.00 -25.45 5.09
C GLU A 263 -9.77 -24.56 4.89
N LYS A 264 -8.66 -25.14 4.43
CA LYS A 264 -7.42 -24.41 4.17
C LYS A 264 -7.60 -23.39 3.04
N TYR A 265 -8.25 -23.78 1.94
CA TYR A 265 -8.52 -22.91 0.81
C TYR A 265 -9.45 -21.74 1.14
N ILE A 266 -10.49 -21.96 1.94
CA ILE A 266 -11.39 -20.89 2.40
C ILE A 266 -10.61 -19.85 3.21
N LYS A 267 -9.78 -20.30 4.17
CA LYS A 267 -8.96 -19.38 4.99
C LYS A 267 -7.98 -18.58 4.13
N GLU A 268 -7.34 -19.22 3.16
CA GLU A 268 -6.48 -18.57 2.18
C GLU A 268 -7.18 -17.48 1.37
N LEU A 269 -8.39 -17.74 0.89
CA LEU A 269 -9.18 -16.74 0.17
C LEU A 269 -9.58 -15.57 1.05
N LEU A 270 -9.93 -15.81 2.32
CA LEU A 270 -10.24 -14.73 3.26
C LEU A 270 -9.02 -13.83 3.49
N ILE A 271 -7.82 -14.42 3.58
CA ILE A 271 -6.56 -13.69 3.66
C ILE A 271 -6.33 -12.86 2.39
N MET A 272 -6.46 -13.44 1.19
CA MET A 272 -6.33 -12.71 -0.07
C MET A 272 -7.36 -11.57 -0.18
N SER A 273 -8.59 -11.79 0.28
CA SER A 273 -9.64 -10.77 0.29
C SER A 273 -9.28 -9.58 1.18
N ALA A 274 -8.84 -9.83 2.41
CA ALA A 274 -8.40 -8.77 3.33
C ALA A 274 -7.18 -8.01 2.78
N LEU A 275 -6.27 -8.72 2.11
CA LEU A 275 -5.09 -8.13 1.49
C LEU A 275 -5.46 -7.21 0.33
N HIS A 276 -6.39 -7.66 -0.53
CA HIS A 276 -6.93 -6.85 -1.61
C HIS A 276 -7.63 -5.59 -1.10
N GLN A 277 -8.49 -5.73 -0.08
CA GLN A 277 -9.18 -4.60 0.56
C GLN A 277 -8.20 -3.58 1.13
N SER A 278 -7.09 -4.04 1.72
CA SER A 278 -6.03 -3.15 2.22
C SER A 278 -5.42 -2.30 1.12
N TYR A 279 -5.08 -2.90 -0.04
CA TYR A 279 -4.58 -2.13 -1.17
C TYR A 279 -5.62 -1.14 -1.70
N VAL A 280 -6.88 -1.56 -1.86
CA VAL A 280 -7.97 -0.68 -2.34
C VAL A 280 -8.22 0.51 -1.40
N ALA A 281 -7.98 0.34 -0.10
CA ALA A 281 -8.13 1.41 0.89
C ALA A 281 -6.96 2.41 0.93
N LEU A 282 -5.75 2.04 0.47
CA LEU A 282 -4.54 2.89 0.52
C LEU A 282 -4.75 4.30 -0.07
N PRO A 283 -5.32 4.47 -1.28
CA PRO A 283 -5.50 5.80 -1.86
C PRO A 283 -6.43 6.67 -1.02
N SER A 284 -7.47 6.09 -0.42
CA SER A 284 -8.41 6.83 0.42
C SER A 284 -7.78 7.18 1.78
N ALA A 285 -7.00 6.28 2.40
CA ALA A 285 -6.24 6.61 3.60
C ALA A 285 -5.20 7.71 3.37
N HIS A 286 -4.62 7.75 2.18
CA HIS A 286 -3.72 8.83 1.80
C HIS A 286 -4.44 10.19 1.66
N ARG A 287 -5.65 10.20 1.07
CA ARG A 287 -6.51 11.40 1.04
C ARG A 287 -6.93 11.84 2.44
N ASP A 288 -7.24 10.89 3.32
CA ASP A 288 -7.56 11.19 4.72
C ASP A 288 -6.41 11.94 5.41
N LEU A 289 -5.14 11.58 5.15
CA LEU A 289 -4.01 12.35 5.67
C LEU A 289 -4.01 13.80 5.19
N ALA A 290 -4.28 14.04 3.89
CA ALA A 290 -4.39 15.39 3.34
C ALA A 290 -5.56 16.17 3.98
N LEU A 291 -6.73 15.55 4.13
CA LEU A 291 -7.89 16.17 4.79
C LEU A 291 -7.64 16.47 6.27
N GLY A 292 -6.95 15.58 6.99
CA GLY A 292 -6.52 15.81 8.37
C GLY A 292 -5.53 16.98 8.48
N LEU A 293 -4.70 17.18 7.45
CA LEU A 293 -3.87 18.37 7.28
C LEU A 293 -4.65 19.61 6.84
N GLU A 294 -5.93 19.56 6.51
CA GLU A 294 -6.76 20.77 6.33
C GLU A 294 -7.55 21.06 7.60
N ASN A 295 -8.16 20.03 8.18
CA ASN A 295 -8.98 20.10 9.38
C ASN A 295 -8.58 19.02 10.40
N PRO A 296 -7.82 19.36 11.45
CA PRO A 296 -7.31 18.40 12.43
C PRO A 296 -8.40 17.73 13.29
N LYS A 297 -9.64 18.21 13.23
CA LYS A 297 -10.79 17.65 13.96
C LYS A 297 -11.53 16.57 13.15
N LEU A 298 -11.19 16.37 11.88
CA LEU A 298 -11.79 15.32 11.07
C LEU A 298 -11.35 13.94 11.56
N THR A 299 -12.29 13.00 11.56
CA THR A 299 -11.98 11.59 11.68
C THR A 299 -11.31 11.10 10.39
N LEU A 300 -10.39 10.14 10.52
CA LEU A 300 -9.62 9.58 9.40
C LEU A 300 -10.00 8.09 9.21
N PRO A 301 -11.26 7.82 8.79
CA PRO A 301 -11.82 6.47 8.81
C PRO A 301 -11.05 5.47 7.96
N MET A 302 -10.42 5.90 6.86
CA MET A 302 -9.71 4.99 5.96
C MET A 302 -8.34 4.61 6.51
N VAL A 303 -7.67 5.51 7.26
CA VAL A 303 -6.46 5.16 8.01
C VAL A 303 -6.79 4.10 9.09
N GLN A 304 -7.97 4.20 9.70
CA GLN A 304 -8.46 3.19 10.66
C GLN A 304 -8.81 1.87 9.96
N GLU A 305 -9.40 1.92 8.77
CA GLU A 305 -9.75 0.73 7.99
C GLU A 305 -8.51 -0.08 7.59
N ILE A 306 -7.45 0.55 7.09
CA ILE A 306 -6.20 -0.18 6.77
C ILE A 306 -5.59 -0.80 8.03
N SER A 307 -5.66 -0.10 9.16
CA SER A 307 -5.19 -0.64 10.45
C SER A 307 -6.00 -1.88 10.87
N GLU A 308 -7.33 -1.85 10.73
CA GLU A 308 -8.16 -3.02 11.03
C GLU A 308 -7.87 -4.17 10.06
N ASN A 309 -7.76 -3.89 8.77
CA ASN A 309 -7.45 -4.89 7.75
C ASN A 309 -6.06 -5.52 8.01
N GLY A 310 -5.05 -4.71 8.38
CA GLY A 310 -3.72 -5.18 8.78
C GLY A 310 -3.76 -6.11 10.00
N ARG A 311 -4.54 -5.74 11.03
CA ARG A 311 -4.74 -6.61 12.21
C ARG A 311 -5.51 -7.88 11.88
N GLN A 312 -6.50 -7.81 10.99
CA GLN A 312 -7.25 -8.98 10.53
C GLN A 312 -6.34 -9.94 9.75
N LEU A 313 -5.53 -9.42 8.83
CA LEU A 313 -4.54 -10.18 8.07
C LEU A 313 -3.59 -10.95 8.98
N TYR A 314 -2.99 -10.26 9.96
CA TYR A 314 -2.08 -10.87 10.91
C TYR A 314 -2.76 -11.98 11.73
N ARG A 315 -3.99 -11.76 12.19
CA ARG A 315 -4.77 -12.78 12.91
C ARG A 315 -5.03 -14.02 12.06
N LEU A 316 -5.55 -13.84 10.85
CA LEU A 316 -5.84 -14.94 9.93
C LEU A 316 -4.58 -15.75 9.59
N TYR A 317 -3.45 -15.06 9.39
CA TYR A 317 -2.17 -15.73 9.17
C TYR A 317 -1.75 -16.58 10.38
N GLU A 318 -1.79 -16.03 11.59
CA GLU A 318 -1.41 -16.77 12.80
C GLU A 318 -2.32 -17.99 13.05
N GLU A 319 -3.61 -17.89 12.75
CA GLU A 319 -4.54 -19.03 12.79
C GLU A 319 -4.15 -20.10 11.78
N LEU A 320 -3.77 -19.70 10.57
CA LEU A 320 -3.38 -20.65 9.53
C LEU A 320 -2.06 -21.35 9.86
N ARG A 321 -1.07 -20.61 10.36
CA ARG A 321 0.22 -21.14 10.81
C ARG A 321 0.06 -22.21 11.89
N LYS A 322 -0.80 -21.96 12.88
CA LYS A 322 -1.09 -22.92 13.97
C LYS A 322 -1.80 -24.19 13.49
N ASN A 323 -2.64 -24.08 12.46
CA ASN A 323 -3.37 -25.22 11.91
C ASN A 323 -2.53 -26.07 10.95
N GLY A 324 -1.49 -25.50 10.33
CA GLY A 324 -0.58 -26.23 9.43
C GLY A 324 0.55 -27.01 10.10
N SER A 325 0.69 -26.96 11.43
CA SER A 325 1.75 -27.65 12.20
C SER A 325 1.27 -28.93 12.92
N LYS A 326 0.10 -29.47 12.53
CA LYS A 326 -0.47 -30.71 13.06
C LYS A 326 -0.59 -31.73 11.94
#